data_AF-A0A1G1TBK2-F1
#
_entry.id   AF-A0A1G1TBK2-F1
#
_cell.length_a   1.000
_cell.length_b   1.000
_cell.length_c   1.000
_cell.angle_alpha   90.00
_cell.angle_beta   90.00
_cell.angle_gamma   90.00
#
_symmetry.space_group_name_H-M   'P 1'
#
loop_
_entity.id
_entity.type
_entity.pdbx_description
1 polymer ?
#
loop_
_entity_poly.entity_id
_entity_poly.type
_entity_poly.pdbx_seq_one_letter_code
_entity_poly.pdbx_strand_id
1 'polypeptide(L)'
;MTELNDIFTNLGLPADVPAQVDVRVLASVGASAPTQASAVSTIGATPYDFCSIPKDSWGLVGPAGDGWPGATATDIVLPYDCKARAYLLRLPLKAGDFKFRANKDWGTNFGSLTKGATPGASPLPQKLSGEDMTITTPGTYTVKLVVTLDAAGIPTNGTVTITP
;
A
#
# COMPACT_ATOMS: atom_id res chain seq x y z
N MET A 1 -20.08 6.01 -11.09
CA MET A 1 -19.14 6.48 -12.13
C MET A 1 -17.73 5.92 -11.98
N THR A 2 -17.51 4.94 -11.09
CA THR A 2 -16.23 4.27 -10.85
C THR A 2 -15.87 3.25 -11.94
N GLU A 3 -16.86 2.50 -12.46
CA GLU A 3 -16.61 1.43 -13.46
C GLU A 3 -15.90 1.92 -14.73
N LEU A 4 -16.25 3.11 -15.24
CA LEU A 4 -15.59 3.67 -16.44
C LEU A 4 -14.14 4.08 -16.15
N ASN A 5 -13.88 4.65 -14.96
CA ASN A 5 -12.54 5.02 -14.53
C ASN A 5 -11.64 3.78 -14.35
N ASP A 6 -12.21 2.73 -13.75
CA ASP A 6 -11.52 1.46 -13.52
C ASP A 6 -11.16 0.78 -14.84
N ILE A 7 -12.04 0.83 -15.85
CA ILE A 7 -11.73 0.32 -17.20
C ILE A 7 -10.52 1.06 -17.78
N PHE A 8 -10.52 2.39 -17.75
CA PHE A 8 -9.43 3.17 -18.36
C PHE A 8 -8.10 2.95 -17.63
N THR A 9 -8.11 2.93 -16.30
CA THR A 9 -6.90 2.71 -15.50
C THR A 9 -6.39 1.27 -15.62
N ASN A 10 -7.27 0.25 -15.71
CA ASN A 10 -6.87 -1.15 -15.98
C ASN A 10 -6.31 -1.36 -17.39
N LEU A 11 -6.73 -0.55 -18.37
CA LEU A 11 -6.13 -0.52 -19.71
C LEU A 11 -4.77 0.20 -19.73
N GLY A 12 -4.28 0.68 -18.59
CA GLY A 12 -2.99 1.35 -18.46
C GLY A 12 -2.99 2.79 -18.96
N LEU A 13 -4.18 3.38 -19.17
CA LEU A 13 -4.28 4.78 -19.58
C LEU A 13 -3.92 5.69 -18.38
N PRO A 14 -3.11 6.74 -18.62
CA PRO A 14 -2.68 7.62 -17.54
C PRO A 14 -3.85 8.40 -16.94
N ALA A 15 -3.84 8.52 -15.62
CA ALA A 15 -4.77 9.39 -14.89
C ALA A 15 -4.50 10.87 -15.21
N ASP A 16 -5.55 11.68 -15.08
CA ASP A 16 -5.63 13.12 -15.32
C ASP A 16 -5.25 13.54 -16.75
N VAL A 17 -5.25 12.58 -17.68
CA VAL A 17 -4.98 12.79 -19.10
C VAL A 17 -6.19 12.32 -19.91
N PRO A 18 -6.75 13.17 -20.80
CA PRO A 18 -7.80 12.74 -21.71
C PRO A 18 -7.35 11.54 -22.53
N ALA A 19 -8.13 10.46 -22.49
CA ALA A 19 -7.85 9.24 -23.21
C ALA A 19 -9.11 8.73 -23.91
N GLN A 20 -8.92 7.80 -24.85
CA GLN A 20 -10.00 7.21 -25.63
C GLN A 20 -9.89 5.69 -25.62
N VAL A 21 -11.03 5.02 -25.57
CA VAL A 21 -11.16 3.57 -25.68
C VAL A 21 -12.16 3.26 -26.78
N ASP A 22 -11.76 2.40 -27.71
CA ASP A 22 -12.63 1.89 -28.77
C ASP A 22 -13.35 0.61 -28.31
N VAL A 23 -14.66 0.59 -28.45
CA VAL A 23 -15.51 -0.54 -28.08
C VAL A 23 -16.30 -1.03 -29.29
N ARG A 24 -16.46 -2.36 -29.41
CA ARG A 24 -17.36 -2.99 -30.38
C ARG A 24 -17.96 -4.26 -29.80
N VAL A 25 -19.15 -4.61 -30.24
CA VAL A 25 -19.83 -5.85 -29.86
C VAL A 25 -19.51 -6.93 -30.89
N LEU A 26 -19.13 -8.12 -30.42
CA LEU A 26 -19.01 -9.32 -31.23
C LEU A 26 -20.19 -10.25 -30.92
N ALA A 27 -20.90 -10.70 -31.95
CA ALA A 27 -22.03 -11.62 -31.83
C ALA A 27 -21.78 -12.87 -32.68
N SER A 28 -22.00 -14.05 -32.11
CA SER A 28 -21.95 -15.33 -32.83
C SER A 28 -23.20 -16.15 -32.49
N VAL A 29 -23.64 -16.99 -33.43
CA VAL A 29 -24.79 -17.89 -33.24
C VAL A 29 -24.42 -19.29 -33.70
N GLY A 30 -24.22 -20.20 -32.74
CA GLY A 30 -23.77 -21.57 -33.01
C GLY A 30 -22.33 -21.64 -33.54
N ALA A 31 -21.85 -22.86 -33.82
CA ALA A 31 -20.48 -23.08 -34.26
C ALA A 31 -20.24 -22.76 -35.76
N SER A 32 -21.32 -22.64 -36.54
CA SER A 32 -21.24 -22.56 -38.01
C SER A 32 -21.48 -21.16 -38.57
N ALA A 33 -22.07 -20.24 -37.80
CA ALA A 33 -22.27 -18.86 -38.27
C ALA A 33 -21.02 -18.02 -37.99
N PRO A 34 -20.60 -17.16 -38.95
CA PRO A 34 -19.48 -16.25 -38.73
C PRO A 34 -19.81 -15.26 -37.59
N THR A 35 -18.78 -14.88 -36.83
CA THR A 35 -18.92 -13.85 -35.82
C THR A 35 -19.11 -12.49 -36.51
N GLN A 36 -20.21 -11.82 -36.18
CA GLN A 36 -20.51 -10.48 -36.67
C GLN A 36 -19.98 -9.46 -35.67
N ALA A 37 -19.32 -8.41 -36.17
CA ALA A 37 -18.88 -7.28 -35.36
C ALA A 37 -19.79 -6.07 -35.60
N SER A 38 -20.10 -5.33 -34.55
CA SER A 38 -20.68 -3.99 -34.70
C SER A 38 -19.65 -3.02 -35.28
N ALA A 39 -20.11 -1.82 -35.68
CA ALA A 39 -19.22 -0.69 -35.86
C ALA A 39 -18.46 -0.38 -34.54
N VAL A 40 -17.25 0.17 -34.67
CA VAL A 40 -16.48 0.66 -33.52
C VAL A 40 -17.11 1.95 -33.01
N SER A 41 -17.29 2.06 -31.70
CA SER A 41 -17.66 3.28 -31.01
C SER A 41 -16.51 3.73 -30.13
N THR A 42 -16.18 5.02 -30.15
CA THR A 42 -15.11 5.59 -29.33
C THR A 42 -15.71 6.24 -28.09
N ILE A 43 -15.17 5.88 -26.92
CA ILE A 43 -15.51 6.51 -25.65
C ILE A 43 -14.32 7.34 -25.21
N GLY A 44 -14.52 8.65 -25.05
CA GLY A 44 -13.53 9.56 -24.48
C GLY A 44 -13.81 9.83 -23.01
N ALA A 45 -12.79 9.74 -22.16
CA ALA A 45 -12.88 10.13 -20.76
C ALA A 45 -11.53 10.68 -20.28
N THR A 46 -11.55 11.43 -19.17
CA THR A 46 -10.33 11.76 -18.42
C THR A 46 -10.33 10.90 -17.17
N PRO A 47 -9.53 9.83 -17.10
CA PRO A 47 -9.44 9.00 -15.91
C PRO A 47 -8.89 9.84 -14.76
N TYR A 48 -9.25 9.52 -13.54
CA TYR A 48 -8.71 10.13 -12.33
C TYR A 48 -8.04 9.05 -11.49
N ASP A 49 -6.94 9.42 -10.84
CA ASP A 49 -6.32 8.55 -9.84
C ASP A 49 -7.05 8.75 -8.51
N PHE A 50 -7.92 7.80 -8.16
CA PHE A 50 -8.59 7.84 -6.88
C PHE A 50 -7.69 7.24 -5.80
N CYS A 51 -7.13 8.09 -4.97
CA CYS A 51 -6.50 7.65 -3.74
C CYS A 51 -7.54 7.46 -2.63
N SER A 52 -7.95 6.22 -2.41
CA SER A 52 -8.64 5.84 -1.18
C SER A 52 -7.62 5.77 -0.05
N ILE A 53 -7.55 6.83 0.77
CA ILE A 53 -6.68 6.83 1.95
C ILE A 53 -7.28 5.86 2.98
N PRO A 54 -6.51 4.88 3.48
CA PRO A 54 -7.01 3.97 4.51
C PRO A 54 -7.44 4.73 5.78
N LYS A 55 -8.44 4.18 6.48
CA LYS A 55 -8.99 4.80 7.69
C LYS A 55 -7.97 4.91 8.84
N ASP A 56 -7.06 3.95 8.94
CA ASP A 56 -6.13 3.83 10.06
C ASP A 56 -4.86 4.62 9.77
N SER A 57 -4.33 5.30 10.78
CA SER A 57 -2.97 5.84 10.74
C SER A 57 -1.98 4.76 11.18
N TRP A 58 -0.78 4.74 10.62
CA TRP A 58 0.28 3.82 11.05
C TRP A 58 1.52 4.60 11.47
N GLY A 59 2.13 4.17 12.57
CA GLY A 59 3.32 4.80 13.11
C GLY A 59 4.41 3.80 13.48
N LEU A 60 5.66 4.20 13.31
CA LEU A 60 6.84 3.48 13.82
C LEU A 60 7.03 3.82 15.29
N VAL A 61 7.28 2.81 16.11
CA VAL A 61 7.48 2.96 17.55
C VAL A 61 8.64 2.08 18.03
N GLY A 62 9.41 2.56 18.99
CA GLY A 62 10.53 1.83 19.59
C GLY A 62 11.86 2.59 19.54
N PRO A 63 12.90 2.08 20.22
CA PRO A 63 14.22 2.70 20.32
C PRO A 63 14.89 3.10 19.00
N ALA A 64 14.59 2.44 17.88
CA ALA A 64 15.09 2.85 16.56
C ALA A 64 14.55 4.24 16.12
N GLY A 65 13.40 4.66 16.64
CA GLY A 65 12.82 5.99 16.45
C GLY A 65 12.88 6.82 17.74
N ASP A 66 11.71 7.16 18.27
CA ASP A 66 11.53 8.01 19.45
C ASP A 66 11.43 7.23 20.77
N GLY A 67 11.50 5.89 20.74
CA GLY A 67 11.35 5.02 21.90
C GLY A 67 10.00 4.31 21.96
N TRP A 68 9.84 3.43 22.94
CA TRP A 68 8.54 2.82 23.23
C TRP A 68 7.60 3.84 23.88
N PRO A 69 6.26 3.71 23.75
CA PRO A 69 5.31 4.70 24.21
C PRO A 69 5.47 5.00 25.70
N GLY A 70 5.50 6.28 26.05
CA GLY A 70 5.65 6.74 27.43
C GLY A 70 5.37 8.23 27.54
N ALA A 71 5.76 8.85 28.65
CA ALA A 71 5.50 10.27 28.90
C ALA A 71 6.13 11.21 27.86
N THR A 72 7.25 10.80 27.25
CA THR A 72 8.05 11.63 26.34
C THR A 72 8.23 11.02 24.95
N ALA A 73 7.68 9.83 24.71
CA ALA A 73 7.87 9.06 23.48
C ALA A 73 6.52 8.64 22.90
N THR A 74 6.35 8.88 21.60
CA THR A 74 5.16 8.52 20.83
C THR A 74 5.58 7.96 19.47
N ASP A 75 4.60 7.50 18.70
CA ASP A 75 4.87 6.91 17.39
C ASP A 75 5.20 8.02 16.39
N ILE A 76 6.22 7.75 15.57
CA ILE A 76 6.51 8.54 14.38
C ILE A 76 5.49 8.12 13.33
N VAL A 77 4.50 8.98 13.06
CA VAL A 77 3.43 8.68 12.09
C VAL A 77 3.99 8.67 10.68
N LEU A 78 3.69 7.61 9.92
CA LEU A 78 4.04 7.52 8.51
C LEU A 78 2.86 8.04 7.68
N PRO A 79 3.07 9.00 6.75
CA PRO A 79 2.04 9.40 5.83
C PRO A 79 1.77 8.28 4.82
N TYR A 80 0.51 8.19 4.35
CA TYR A 80 0.14 7.27 3.28
C TYR A 80 0.45 7.89 1.93
N ASP A 81 1.24 7.19 1.11
CA ASP A 81 1.54 7.57 -0.26
C ASP A 81 0.63 6.80 -1.23
N CYS A 82 -0.20 7.54 -1.95
CA CYS A 82 -1.19 7.03 -2.89
C CYS A 82 -0.58 6.30 -4.08
N LYS A 83 0.58 6.76 -4.58
CA LYS A 83 1.27 6.16 -5.73
C LYS A 83 1.94 4.86 -5.33
N ALA A 84 2.58 4.84 -4.16
CA ALA A 84 3.23 3.65 -3.61
C ALA A 84 2.23 2.67 -2.98
N ARG A 85 0.98 3.11 -2.74
CA ARG A 85 -0.07 2.40 -1.98
C ARG A 85 0.45 1.86 -0.66
N ALA A 86 1.22 2.69 0.06
CA ALA A 86 1.96 2.29 1.25
C ALA A 86 2.15 3.47 2.20
N TYR A 87 2.36 3.17 3.49
CA TYR A 87 2.85 4.16 4.45
C TYR A 87 4.35 4.36 4.24
N LEU A 88 4.77 5.58 3.92
CA LEU A 88 6.11 5.86 3.43
C LEU A 88 6.68 7.10 4.12
N LEU A 89 7.84 6.96 4.75
CA LEU A 89 8.55 8.08 5.34
C LEU A 89 10.06 7.91 5.20
N ARG A 90 10.75 8.98 4.80
CA ARG A 90 12.21 9.06 4.85
C ARG A 90 12.64 9.82 6.10
N LEU A 91 13.39 9.18 6.98
CA LEU A 91 13.75 9.73 8.30
C LEU A 91 15.07 9.13 8.83
N PRO A 92 15.77 9.82 9.74
CA PRO A 92 16.85 9.21 10.50
C PRO A 92 16.31 8.16 11.48
N LEU A 93 16.92 6.99 11.49
CA LEU A 93 16.71 5.94 12.49
C LEU A 93 18.01 5.67 13.26
N LYS A 94 17.84 5.35 14.54
CA LYS A 94 18.89 4.89 15.45
C LYS A 94 19.02 3.37 15.36
N ALA A 95 20.11 2.82 15.87
CA ALA A 95 20.17 1.41 16.16
C ALA A 95 19.23 1.09 17.33
N GLY A 96 18.44 0.02 17.20
CA GLY A 96 17.49 -0.39 18.23
C GLY A 96 16.30 -1.14 17.68
N ASP A 97 15.45 -1.58 18.60
CA ASP A 97 14.24 -2.32 18.28
C ASP A 97 13.09 -1.39 17.88
N PHE A 98 12.14 -1.90 17.10
CA PHE A 98 10.94 -1.18 16.72
C PHE A 98 9.81 -2.10 16.24
N LYS A 99 8.62 -1.51 16.17
CA LYS A 99 7.38 -2.06 15.62
C LYS A 99 6.57 -0.99 14.89
N PHE A 100 5.45 -1.39 14.32
CA PHE A 100 4.43 -0.47 13.83
C PHE A 100 3.12 -0.63 14.59
N ARG A 101 2.42 0.48 14.85
CA ARG A 101 1.10 0.47 15.47
C ARG A 101 0.10 1.24 14.64
N ALA A 102 -1.13 0.74 14.59
CA ALA A 102 -2.25 1.48 14.08
C ALA A 102 -2.75 2.45 15.14
N ASN A 103 -3.03 3.69 14.77
CA ASN A 103 -3.70 4.69 15.61
C ASN A 103 -3.04 4.92 16.98
N LYS A 104 -1.71 4.71 17.08
CA LYS A 104 -0.93 4.78 18.32
C LYS A 104 -1.41 3.83 19.42
N ASP A 105 -2.05 2.73 19.01
CA ASP A 105 -2.66 1.74 19.89
C ASP A 105 -2.01 0.37 19.76
N TRP A 106 -1.97 -0.39 20.87
CA TRP A 106 -1.40 -1.74 20.86
C TRP A 106 -2.37 -2.81 20.36
N GLY A 107 -3.68 -2.53 20.31
CA GLY A 107 -4.69 -3.47 19.85
C GLY A 107 -4.50 -3.91 18.41
N THR A 108 -3.94 -3.07 17.55
CA THR A 108 -3.52 -3.43 16.19
C THR A 108 -2.09 -2.95 15.95
N ASN A 109 -1.14 -3.88 15.98
CA ASN A 109 0.27 -3.62 15.74
C ASN A 109 0.88 -4.67 14.81
N PHE A 110 1.90 -4.28 14.06
CA PHE A 110 2.70 -5.17 13.22
C PHE A 110 4.11 -5.32 13.76
N GLY A 111 4.60 -6.55 13.62
CA GLY A 111 5.98 -6.93 13.86
C GLY A 111 6.40 -8.03 12.89
N SER A 112 7.65 -8.46 12.98
CA SER A 112 8.18 -9.56 12.19
C SER A 112 7.67 -10.91 12.66
N LEU A 113 7.91 -11.95 11.86
CA LEU A 113 7.67 -13.35 12.25
C LEU A 113 8.70 -13.87 13.25
N THR A 114 9.88 -13.26 13.28
CA THR A 114 11.02 -13.66 14.12
C THR A 114 11.59 -12.44 14.81
N LYS A 115 11.83 -12.54 16.11
CA LYS A 115 12.41 -11.48 16.92
C LYS A 115 13.78 -11.04 16.38
N GLY A 116 14.00 -9.74 16.30
CA GLY A 116 15.24 -9.13 15.86
C GLY A 116 15.49 -9.18 14.35
N ALA A 117 14.46 -9.48 13.56
CA ALA A 117 14.58 -9.43 12.10
C ALA A 117 14.93 -8.00 11.65
N THR A 118 15.89 -7.89 10.73
CA THR A 118 16.32 -6.59 10.16
C THR A 118 15.74 -6.45 8.76
N PRO A 119 14.82 -5.50 8.53
CA PRO A 119 14.32 -5.23 7.19
C PRO A 119 15.41 -4.62 6.30
N GLY A 120 15.32 -4.90 5.00
CA GLY A 120 16.20 -4.36 3.98
C GLY A 120 15.43 -3.99 2.72
N ALA A 121 16.06 -4.12 1.56
CA ALA A 121 15.40 -3.90 0.27
C ALA A 121 14.36 -4.98 -0.09
N SER A 122 14.55 -6.21 0.36
CA SER A 122 13.58 -7.29 0.19
C SER A 122 12.41 -7.15 1.17
N PRO A 123 11.15 -7.28 0.73
CA PRO A 123 9.99 -7.17 1.62
C PRO A 123 10.02 -8.21 2.75
N LEU A 124 10.10 -7.73 3.99
CA LEU A 124 10.00 -8.58 5.17
C LEU A 124 8.51 -8.74 5.55
N PRO A 125 7.98 -9.96 5.64
CA PRO A 125 6.58 -10.19 6.01
C PRO A 125 6.30 -9.70 7.44
N GLN A 126 5.12 -9.12 7.62
CA GLN A 126 4.61 -8.63 8.89
C GLN A 126 3.40 -9.45 9.33
N LYS A 127 3.30 -9.67 10.64
CA LYS A 127 2.18 -10.36 11.29
C LYS A 127 1.59 -9.46 12.37
N LEU A 128 0.27 -9.49 12.51
CA LEU A 128 -0.43 -8.85 13.63
C LEU A 128 0.13 -9.35 14.96
N SER A 129 0.45 -8.41 15.84
CA SER A 129 1.11 -8.69 17.12
C SER A 129 2.36 -9.56 16.96
N GLY A 130 3.13 -9.32 15.88
CA GLY A 130 4.39 -10.01 15.60
C GLY A 130 5.49 -9.63 16.59
N GLU A 131 6.69 -10.14 16.36
CA GLU A 131 7.86 -9.84 17.19
C GLU A 131 8.50 -8.50 16.83
N ASP A 132 9.37 -7.99 17.71
CA ASP A 132 10.12 -6.76 17.45
C ASP A 132 11.15 -6.96 16.33
N MET A 133 11.31 -5.93 15.50
CA MET A 133 12.35 -5.84 14.47
C MET A 133 13.50 -4.95 14.97
N THR A 134 14.68 -5.05 14.35
CA THR A 134 15.86 -4.30 14.79
C THR A 134 16.53 -3.58 13.63
N ILE A 135 16.81 -2.28 13.81
CA ILE A 135 17.79 -1.54 13.01
C ILE A 135 19.15 -1.71 13.67
N THR A 136 20.14 -2.19 12.92
CA THR A 136 21.48 -2.49 13.47
C THR A 136 22.45 -1.32 13.30
N THR A 137 22.29 -0.52 12.26
CA THR A 137 23.16 0.61 11.94
C THR A 137 22.34 1.89 11.89
N PRO A 138 22.71 2.95 12.63
CA PRO A 138 22.05 4.24 12.51
C PRO A 138 22.24 4.83 11.11
N GLY A 139 21.24 5.55 10.61
CA GLY A 139 21.28 6.12 9.27
C GLY A 139 19.98 6.82 8.90
N THR A 140 19.95 7.44 7.74
CA THR A 140 18.69 7.91 7.14
C THR A 140 18.13 6.80 6.27
N TYR A 141 16.88 6.43 6.49
CA TYR A 141 16.22 5.35 5.77
C TYR A 141 14.90 5.81 5.20
N THR A 142 14.51 5.22 4.09
CA THR A 142 13.14 5.21 3.59
C THR A 142 12.44 3.97 4.16
N VAL A 143 11.48 4.18 5.04
CA VAL A 143 10.61 3.14 5.59
C VAL A 143 9.35 3.06 4.73
N LYS A 144 9.08 1.88 4.17
CA LYS A 144 7.87 1.59 3.40
C LYS A 144 7.13 0.43 4.06
N LEU A 145 5.98 0.71 4.65
CA LEU A 145 5.06 -0.29 5.20
C LEU A 145 3.85 -0.46 4.27
N VAL A 146 3.68 -1.66 3.73
CA VAL A 146 2.49 -2.07 2.98
C VAL A 146 1.58 -2.85 3.92
N VAL A 147 0.33 -2.41 4.06
CA VAL A 147 -0.68 -3.06 4.89
C VAL A 147 -1.74 -3.68 3.99
N THR A 148 -2.00 -4.97 4.18
CA THR A 148 -3.07 -5.69 3.50
C THR A 148 -4.32 -5.64 4.35
N LEU A 149 -5.43 -5.22 3.74
CA LEU A 149 -6.75 -5.16 4.36
C LEU A 149 -7.62 -6.30 3.82
N ASP A 150 -8.52 -6.81 4.65
CA ASP A 150 -9.62 -7.67 4.17
C ASP A 150 -10.72 -6.85 3.49
N ALA A 151 -11.79 -7.53 3.05
CA ALA A 151 -12.93 -6.88 2.40
C ALA A 151 -13.71 -5.92 3.30
N ALA A 152 -13.53 -6.00 4.63
CA ALA A 152 -14.12 -5.09 5.61
C ALA A 152 -13.19 -3.92 5.97
N GLY A 153 -12.01 -3.82 5.33
CA GLY A 153 -11.03 -2.79 5.61
C GLY A 153 -10.23 -3.03 6.90
N ILE A 154 -10.17 -4.27 7.40
CA ILE A 154 -9.44 -4.64 8.61
C ILE A 154 -8.03 -5.12 8.24
N PRO A 155 -6.97 -4.62 8.91
CA PRO A 155 -5.61 -5.11 8.70
C PRO A 155 -5.47 -6.60 8.98
N THR A 156 -4.82 -7.34 8.08
CA THR A 156 -4.61 -8.80 8.20
C THR A 156 -3.14 -9.19 8.22
N ASN A 157 -2.34 -8.62 7.32
CA ASN A 157 -0.91 -8.83 7.22
C ASN A 157 -0.26 -7.60 6.55
N GLY A 158 1.05 -7.68 6.32
CA GLY A 158 1.74 -6.64 5.58
C GLY A 158 3.15 -7.04 5.20
N THR A 159 3.86 -6.11 4.58
CA THR A 159 5.30 -6.21 4.36
C THR A 159 5.96 -4.88 4.66
N VAL A 160 7.23 -4.93 5.06
CA VAL A 160 8.05 -3.73 5.25
C VAL A 160 9.36 -3.84 4.48
N THR A 161 9.74 -2.75 3.83
CA THR A 161 11.10 -2.53 3.34
C THR A 161 11.70 -1.30 4.00
N ILE A 162 12.99 -1.37 4.32
CA ILE A 162 13.74 -0.26 4.90
C ILE A 162 15.06 -0.18 4.16
N THR A 163 15.26 0.88 3.40
CA THR A 163 16.45 1.09 2.57
C THR A 163 17.11 2.42 2.90
N PRO A 164 18.46 2.53 2.84
CA PRO A 164 19.16 3.81 2.99
C PRO A 164 18.67 4.90 2.04
#